data_AF-A0A7C2UBK9-F1
#
_entry.id   AF-A0A7C2UBK9-F1
#
_cell.length_a   1.000
_cell.length_b   1.000
_cell.length_c   1.000
_cell.angle_alpha   90.00
_cell.angle_beta   90.00
_cell.angle_gamma   90.00
#
_symmetry.space_group_name_H-M   'P 1'
#
loop_
_entity.id
_entity.type
_entity.pdbx_description
1 polymer ?
#
loop_
_entity_poly.entity_id
_entity_poly.type
_entity_poly.pdbx_seq_one_letter_code
_entity_poly.pdbx_strand_id
1 'polypeptide(L)'
;VLSWGPDLVDKYIRECKDLGFDIIEISTGFITIPTDDWLRLVEKVQKAGLKAKPEVGIQFGAGGATSAEELALEGTRDVEWAIGQARRFLEAGAYMIMIESEGITESVKTWRTDVVAKIINALGLEKVMFEAADPLVFTWYLQNYGPEVNLFVDHSQIVQLECIRSGLWGTKSVWGRVLTYKE
;
A
#
# COMPACT_ATOMS: atom_id res chain seq x y z
N VAL A 1 13.89 6.42 11.93
CA VAL A 1 13.96 7.90 12.03
C VAL A 1 13.18 8.44 13.23
N LEU A 2 11.89 8.08 13.40
CA LEU A 2 11.05 8.61 14.49
C LEU A 2 11.64 8.43 15.90
N SER A 3 12.28 7.28 16.18
CA SER A 3 12.89 6.98 17.49
C SER A 3 14.03 7.93 17.90
N TRP A 4 14.52 8.76 16.98
CA TRP A 4 15.63 9.69 17.20
C TRP A 4 15.14 11.14 17.40
N GLY A 5 13.83 11.35 17.51
CA GLY A 5 13.22 12.64 17.83
C GLY A 5 12.78 13.47 16.63
N PRO A 6 11.98 14.53 16.87
CA PRO A 6 11.33 15.32 15.83
C PRO A 6 12.31 16.07 14.92
N ASP A 7 13.45 16.51 15.45
CA ASP A 7 14.46 17.23 14.67
C ASP A 7 15.06 16.38 13.55
N LEU A 8 15.25 15.08 13.79
CA LEU A 8 15.76 14.16 12.78
C LEU A 8 14.70 13.84 11.73
N VAL A 9 13.42 13.77 12.11
CA VAL A 9 12.31 13.64 11.17
C VAL A 9 12.28 14.84 10.21
N ASP A 10 12.42 16.07 10.73
CA ASP A 10 12.42 17.27 9.90
C ASP A 10 13.63 17.33 8.97
N LYS A 11 14.81 16.86 9.42
CA LYS A 11 15.99 16.72 8.56
C LYS A 11 15.77 15.68 7.46
N TYR A 12 15.18 14.54 7.79
CA TYR A 12 14.89 13.47 6.83
C TYR A 12 13.91 13.95 5.73
N ILE A 13 12.83 14.65 6.11
CA ILE A 13 11.87 15.19 5.13
C ILE A 13 12.54 16.22 4.20
N ARG A 14 13.41 17.10 4.74
CA ARG A 14 14.18 18.04 3.92
C ARG A 14 15.13 17.34 2.97
N GLU A 15 15.88 16.35 3.46
CA GLU A 15 16.81 15.57 2.63
C GLU A 15 16.08 14.87 1.49
N CYS A 16 14.92 14.25 1.74
CA CYS A 16 14.11 13.66 0.67
C CYS A 16 13.75 14.67 -0.41
N LYS A 17 13.36 15.89 -0.01
CA LYS A 17 13.07 16.96 -0.96
C LYS A 17 14.30 17.41 -1.74
N ASP A 18 15.42 17.60 -1.07
CA ASP A 18 16.68 18.07 -1.67
C ASP A 18 17.25 17.04 -2.66
N LEU A 19 17.01 15.75 -2.42
CA LEU A 19 17.31 14.65 -3.34
C LEU A 19 16.34 14.56 -4.54
N GLY A 20 15.26 15.34 -4.55
CA GLY A 20 14.30 15.39 -5.65
C GLY A 20 13.18 14.35 -5.57
N PHE A 21 12.94 13.73 -4.41
CA PHE A 21 11.74 12.89 -4.23
C PHE A 21 10.49 13.77 -4.18
N ASP A 22 9.41 13.31 -4.81
CA ASP A 22 8.10 13.98 -4.77
C ASP A 22 7.15 13.37 -3.72
N ILE A 23 7.42 12.14 -3.28
CA ILE A 23 6.55 11.33 -2.42
C ILE A 23 7.36 10.81 -1.23
N ILE A 24 6.77 10.86 -0.04
CA ILE A 24 7.26 10.13 1.13
C ILE A 24 6.17 9.15 1.58
N GLU A 25 6.55 7.89 1.67
CA GLU A 25 5.75 6.88 2.35
C GLU A 25 5.96 6.94 3.85
N ILE A 26 4.88 6.79 4.62
CA ILE A 26 4.92 6.83 6.08
C ILE A 26 4.32 5.53 6.59
N SER A 27 5.18 4.59 6.97
CA SER A 27 4.79 3.27 7.46
C SER A 27 5.00 3.13 8.97
N THR A 28 4.23 2.21 9.55
CA THR A 28 4.30 1.86 10.98
C THR A 28 4.40 0.34 11.20
N GLY A 29 4.81 -0.43 10.19
CA GLY A 29 4.88 -1.90 10.26
C GLY A 29 5.66 -2.44 11.47
N PHE A 30 6.79 -1.79 11.80
CA PHE A 30 7.67 -2.17 12.92
C PHE A 30 7.46 -1.43 14.23
N ILE A 31 6.67 -0.35 14.24
CA ILE A 31 6.53 0.53 15.39
C ILE A 31 5.07 0.88 15.63
N THR A 32 4.67 1.02 16.89
CA THR A 32 3.32 1.51 17.20
C THR A 32 3.39 3.00 17.54
N ILE A 33 2.61 3.80 16.82
CA ILE A 33 2.34 5.20 17.15
C ILE A 33 0.82 5.46 17.10
N PRO A 34 0.28 6.40 17.90
CA PRO A 34 -1.10 6.84 17.77
C PRO A 34 -1.40 7.38 16.36
N THR A 35 -2.61 7.14 15.87
CA THR A 35 -3.07 7.68 14.56
C THR A 35 -2.92 9.20 14.47
N ASP A 36 -3.09 9.91 15.59
CA ASP A 36 -2.93 11.37 15.65
C ASP A 36 -1.47 11.81 15.43
N ASP A 37 -0.50 11.04 15.94
CA ASP A 37 0.92 11.31 15.68
C ASP A 37 1.27 11.02 14.22
N TRP A 38 0.68 9.96 13.67
CA TRP A 38 0.86 9.64 12.25
C TRP A 38 0.26 10.73 11.33
N LEU A 39 -0.90 11.29 11.68
CA LEU A 39 -1.48 12.44 10.99
C LEU A 39 -0.56 13.66 11.03
N ARG A 40 0.10 13.94 12.16
CA ARG A 40 1.09 15.03 12.25
C ARG A 40 2.27 14.82 11.30
N LEU A 41 2.67 13.57 11.05
CA LEU A 41 3.71 13.25 10.05
C LEU A 41 3.21 13.48 8.63
N VAL A 42 1.98 13.06 8.31
CA VAL A 42 1.34 13.34 7.01
C VAL A 42 1.34 14.85 6.74
N GLU A 43 0.88 15.65 7.71
CA GLU A 43 0.89 17.11 7.60
C GLU A 43 2.29 17.70 7.43
N LYS A 44 3.30 17.17 8.15
CA LYS A 44 4.69 17.64 8.04
C LYS A 44 5.24 17.41 6.63
N VAL A 45 5.02 16.23 6.06
CA VAL A 45 5.42 15.91 4.68
C VAL A 45 4.74 16.86 3.68
N GLN A 46 3.43 17.09 3.82
CA GLN A 46 2.69 17.99 2.96
C GLN A 46 3.15 19.46 3.08
N LYS A 47 3.41 19.94 4.31
CA LYS A 47 3.93 21.29 4.57
C LYS A 47 5.32 21.50 3.95
N ALA A 48 6.10 20.43 3.77
CA ALA A 48 7.36 20.49 3.04
C ALA A 48 7.17 20.57 1.52
N GLY A 49 5.95 20.43 1.01
CA GLY A 49 5.62 20.43 -0.42
C GLY A 49 5.75 19.05 -1.07
N LEU A 50 5.79 17.97 -0.28
CA LEU A 50 5.87 16.59 -0.75
C LEU A 50 4.51 15.91 -0.62
N LYS A 51 4.29 14.86 -1.42
CA LYS A 51 3.09 14.02 -1.33
C LYS A 51 3.28 12.97 -0.23
N ALA A 52 2.42 12.99 0.78
CA ALA A 52 2.37 11.94 1.79
C ALA A 52 1.59 10.73 1.26
N LYS A 53 2.18 9.53 1.38
CA LYS A 53 1.55 8.26 1.03
C LYS A 53 1.62 7.30 2.23
N PRO A 54 0.77 7.44 3.26
CA PRO A 54 0.83 6.57 4.43
C PRO A 54 0.47 5.13 4.06
N GLU A 55 1.13 4.18 4.72
CA GLU A 55 0.92 2.74 4.51
C GLU A 55 0.13 2.12 5.64
N VAL A 56 -1.00 1.48 5.31
CA VAL A 56 -1.90 0.85 6.27
C VAL A 56 -1.94 -0.65 6.00
N GLY A 57 -1.74 -1.44 7.05
CA GLY A 57 -1.85 -2.89 7.01
C GLY A 57 -2.71 -3.42 8.16
N ILE A 58 -3.10 -4.68 8.06
CA ILE A 58 -3.77 -5.40 9.15
C ILE A 58 -2.82 -6.28 9.95
N GLN A 59 -1.61 -6.52 9.48
CA GLN A 59 -0.61 -7.30 10.18
C GLN A 59 0.30 -6.38 11.02
N PHE A 60 0.52 -6.71 12.30
CA PHE A 60 1.58 -6.06 13.09
C PHE A 60 2.90 -6.81 12.91
N GLY A 61 4.01 -6.06 12.93
CA GLY A 61 5.32 -6.60 12.57
C GLY A 61 5.52 -6.70 11.07
N ALA A 62 4.66 -6.04 10.29
CA ALA A 62 4.69 -6.13 8.86
C ALA A 62 5.94 -5.48 8.27
N GLY A 63 6.48 -6.12 7.24
CA GLY A 63 7.77 -5.83 6.63
C GLY A 63 8.94 -6.51 7.34
N GLY A 64 10.07 -6.58 6.63
CA GLY A 64 11.33 -7.14 7.16
C GLY A 64 11.45 -8.64 6.95
N ALA A 65 12.26 -9.30 7.78
CA ALA A 65 12.56 -10.72 7.67
C ALA A 65 11.80 -11.58 8.70
N THR A 66 10.65 -11.10 9.18
CA THR A 66 9.78 -11.81 10.15
C THR A 66 9.14 -13.02 9.46
N SER A 67 9.11 -14.19 10.12
CA SER A 67 8.50 -15.37 9.49
C SER A 67 6.97 -15.31 9.51
N ALA A 68 6.32 -16.01 8.58
CA ALA A 68 4.87 -16.12 8.56
C ALA A 68 4.30 -16.75 9.85
N GLU A 69 5.05 -17.66 10.49
CA GLU A 69 4.67 -18.21 11.79
C GLU A 69 4.70 -17.17 12.91
N GLU A 70 5.73 -16.32 12.94
CA GLU A 70 5.84 -15.23 13.92
C GLU A 70 4.71 -14.20 13.73
N LEU A 71 4.42 -13.81 12.49
CA LEU A 71 3.32 -12.90 12.18
C LEU A 71 1.95 -13.49 12.54
N ALA A 72 1.75 -14.79 12.33
CA ALA A 72 0.52 -15.47 12.71
C ALA A 72 0.30 -15.47 14.24
N LEU A 73 1.38 -15.47 15.03
CA LEU A 73 1.31 -15.37 16.50
C LEU A 73 0.97 -13.96 16.98
N GLU A 74 1.45 -12.92 16.29
CA GLU A 74 1.06 -11.52 16.54
C GLU A 74 -0.42 -11.26 16.15
N GLY A 75 -0.91 -11.99 15.15
CA GLY A 75 -2.27 -11.92 14.65
C GLY A 75 -2.55 -10.66 13.82
N THR A 76 -3.79 -10.54 13.36
CA THR A 76 -4.24 -9.43 12.51
C THR A 76 -5.17 -8.48 13.26
N ARG A 77 -5.05 -7.19 12.96
CA ARG A 77 -5.95 -6.12 13.37
C ARG A 77 -7.26 -6.14 12.58
N ASP A 78 -8.28 -5.49 13.14
CA ASP A 78 -9.56 -5.29 12.45
C ASP A 78 -9.38 -4.41 11.20
N VAL A 79 -9.93 -4.87 10.08
CA VAL A 79 -9.95 -4.12 8.82
C VAL A 79 -10.70 -2.80 8.94
N GLU A 80 -11.75 -2.72 9.77
CA GLU A 80 -12.48 -1.46 9.97
C GLU A 80 -11.63 -0.42 10.70
N TRP A 81 -10.73 -0.87 11.58
CA TRP A 81 -9.75 0.02 12.21
C TRP A 81 -8.77 0.59 11.18
N ALA A 82 -8.21 -0.27 10.33
CA ALA A 82 -7.33 0.14 9.23
C ALA A 82 -8.02 1.12 8.27
N ILE A 83 -9.26 0.83 7.87
CA ILE A 83 -10.09 1.72 7.04
C ILE A 83 -10.31 3.07 7.74
N GLY A 84 -10.61 3.06 9.05
CA GLY A 84 -10.78 4.28 9.83
C GLY A 84 -9.52 5.16 9.83
N GLN A 85 -8.34 4.57 9.97
CA GLN A 85 -7.06 5.29 9.87
C GLN A 85 -6.85 5.87 8.46
N ALA A 86 -7.04 5.04 7.44
CA ALA A 86 -6.89 5.44 6.04
C ALA A 86 -7.83 6.60 5.63
N ARG A 87 -9.09 6.58 6.08
CA ARG A 87 -10.03 7.69 5.86
C ARG A 87 -9.50 9.00 6.43
N ARG A 88 -9.02 8.98 7.67
CA ARG A 88 -8.45 10.17 8.32
C ARG A 88 -7.25 10.72 7.56
N PHE A 89 -6.40 9.85 7.00
CA PHE A 89 -5.28 10.28 6.17
C PHE A 89 -5.73 10.92 4.86
N LEU A 90 -6.71 10.34 4.18
CA LEU A 90 -7.29 10.92 2.95
C LEU A 90 -7.96 12.27 3.23
N GLU A 91 -8.69 12.40 4.34
CA GLU A 91 -9.30 13.66 4.80
C GLU A 91 -8.24 14.72 5.12
N ALA A 92 -7.07 14.33 5.63
CA ALA A 92 -5.92 15.20 5.81
C ALA A 92 -5.17 15.52 4.49
N GLY A 93 -5.65 15.01 3.35
CA GLY A 93 -5.11 15.30 2.02
C GLY A 93 -3.95 14.40 1.60
N ALA A 94 -3.77 13.23 2.22
CA ALA A 94 -2.81 12.24 1.76
C ALA A 94 -3.05 11.94 0.27
N TYR A 95 -1.96 11.78 -0.48
CA TYR A 95 -2.02 11.57 -1.92
C TYR A 95 -2.73 10.27 -2.29
N MET A 96 -2.37 9.20 -1.57
CA MET A 96 -2.86 7.84 -1.76
C MET A 96 -2.55 7.03 -0.50
N ILE A 97 -3.28 5.95 -0.26
CA ILE A 97 -3.00 5.00 0.81
C ILE A 97 -2.29 3.79 0.23
N MET A 98 -1.10 3.48 0.72
CA MET A 98 -0.45 2.20 0.45
C MET A 98 -1.11 1.12 1.33
N ILE A 99 -1.45 -0.02 0.76
CA ILE A 99 -1.99 -1.17 1.48
C ILE A 99 -0.92 -2.27 1.50
N GLU A 100 -0.42 -2.52 2.70
CA GLU A 100 0.52 -3.60 3.02
C GLU A 100 -0.12 -4.96 2.73
N SER A 101 0.63 -5.84 2.06
CA SER A 101 0.14 -7.12 1.58
C SER A 101 0.20 -8.21 2.66
N GLU A 102 1.04 -8.06 3.67
CA GLU A 102 1.14 -9.00 4.79
C GLU A 102 -0.16 -9.08 5.61
N GLY A 103 -0.58 -10.31 5.86
CA GLY A 103 -1.88 -10.61 6.47
C GLY A 103 -3.05 -10.57 5.48
N ILE A 104 -2.83 -10.15 4.23
CA ILE A 104 -3.84 -10.11 3.17
C ILE A 104 -3.55 -11.14 2.07
N THR A 105 -2.45 -10.95 1.34
CA THR A 105 -1.99 -11.83 0.24
C THR A 105 -0.62 -12.43 0.50
N GLU A 106 0.13 -11.86 1.43
CA GLU A 106 1.42 -12.35 1.91
C GLU A 106 1.32 -12.85 3.35
N SER A 107 2.19 -13.80 3.73
CA SER A 107 2.25 -14.36 5.08
C SER A 107 0.93 -14.98 5.58
N VAL A 108 0.09 -15.46 4.66
CA VAL A 108 -1.19 -16.12 4.94
C VAL A 108 -1.35 -17.44 4.19
N LYS A 109 -2.08 -18.40 4.79
CA LYS A 109 -2.41 -19.68 4.14
C LYS A 109 -3.50 -19.54 3.06
N THR A 110 -4.40 -18.59 3.25
CA THR A 110 -5.51 -18.30 2.36
C THR A 110 -5.62 -16.79 2.21
N TRP A 111 -5.67 -16.30 0.98
CA TRP A 111 -5.82 -14.86 0.72
C TRP A 111 -7.10 -14.30 1.32
N ARG A 112 -6.97 -13.17 2.00
CA ARG A 112 -8.07 -12.41 2.62
C ARG A 112 -8.66 -11.42 1.63
N THR A 113 -9.20 -11.93 0.52
CA THR A 113 -9.79 -11.09 -0.53
C THR A 113 -10.99 -10.26 -0.03
N ASP A 114 -11.60 -10.67 1.10
CA ASP A 114 -12.62 -9.91 1.81
C ASP A 114 -12.09 -8.55 2.31
N VAL A 115 -10.85 -8.50 2.78
CA VAL A 115 -10.19 -7.29 3.26
C VAL A 115 -9.99 -6.30 2.11
N VAL A 116 -9.50 -6.78 0.98
CA VAL A 116 -9.34 -5.97 -0.25
C VAL A 116 -10.67 -5.35 -0.67
N ALA A 117 -11.73 -6.16 -0.75
CA ALA A 117 -13.05 -5.67 -1.14
C ALA A 117 -13.60 -4.61 -0.16
N LYS A 118 -13.44 -4.80 1.16
CA LYS A 118 -13.86 -3.82 2.17
C LYS A 118 -13.12 -2.49 2.04
N ILE A 119 -11.79 -2.54 1.85
CA ILE A 119 -10.96 -1.35 1.68
C ILE A 119 -11.39 -0.57 0.42
N ILE A 120 -11.56 -1.25 -0.71
CA ILE A 120 -11.98 -0.61 -1.97
C ILE A 120 -13.38 0.00 -1.84
N ASN A 121 -14.33 -0.73 -1.26
CA ASN A 121 -15.69 -0.24 -1.04
C ASN A 121 -15.73 0.99 -0.13
N ALA A 122 -14.81 1.06 0.83
CA ALA A 122 -14.75 2.15 1.79
C ALA A 122 -14.05 3.39 1.24
N LEU A 123 -12.91 3.22 0.56
CA LEU A 123 -11.98 4.30 0.24
C LEU A 123 -11.97 4.71 -1.24
N GLY A 124 -12.45 3.84 -2.13
CA GLY A 124 -12.33 4.01 -3.58
C GLY A 124 -11.05 3.38 -4.12
N LEU A 125 -11.14 2.72 -5.28
CA LEU A 125 -10.02 2.03 -5.94
C LEU A 125 -8.90 3.00 -6.33
N GLU A 126 -9.26 4.21 -6.70
CA GLU A 126 -8.36 5.27 -7.15
C GLU A 126 -7.54 5.91 -6.02
N LYS A 127 -7.94 5.68 -4.76
CA LYS A 127 -7.29 6.26 -3.56
C LYS A 127 -6.33 5.31 -2.87
N VAL A 128 -6.25 4.07 -3.32
CA VAL A 128 -5.44 3.02 -2.71
C VAL A 128 -4.46 2.44 -3.73
N MET A 129 -3.30 2.01 -3.25
CA MET A 129 -2.31 1.22 -3.97
C MET A 129 -2.03 -0.04 -3.17
N PHE A 130 -2.15 -1.21 -3.79
CA PHE A 130 -1.90 -2.48 -3.13
C PHE A 130 -0.49 -2.96 -3.43
N GLU A 131 0.22 -3.39 -2.39
CA GLU A 131 1.44 -4.16 -2.58
C GLU A 131 1.13 -5.53 -3.20
N ALA A 132 1.87 -5.84 -4.26
CA ALA A 132 1.62 -6.99 -5.14
C ALA A 132 2.92 -7.46 -5.79
N ALA A 133 3.98 -7.65 -5.00
CA ALA A 133 5.31 -8.05 -5.47
C ALA A 133 5.42 -9.52 -5.96
N ASP A 134 4.31 -10.25 -6.02
CA ASP A 134 4.22 -11.60 -6.61
C ASP A 134 3.34 -11.58 -7.87
N PRO A 135 3.77 -12.22 -8.99
CA PRO A 135 2.98 -12.27 -10.22
C PRO A 135 1.57 -12.83 -10.11
N LEU A 136 1.34 -13.80 -9.24
CA LEU A 136 0.01 -14.32 -8.95
C LEU A 136 -0.86 -13.27 -8.26
N VAL A 137 -0.27 -12.46 -7.37
CA VAL A 137 -0.97 -11.41 -6.63
C VAL A 137 -1.39 -10.27 -7.55
N PHE A 138 -0.47 -9.66 -8.31
CA PHE A 138 -0.88 -8.58 -9.24
C PHE A 138 -1.83 -9.10 -10.33
N THR A 139 -1.67 -10.34 -10.78
CA THR A 139 -2.58 -10.95 -11.76
C THR A 139 -4.00 -11.05 -11.20
N TRP A 140 -4.14 -11.44 -9.93
CA TRP A 140 -5.43 -11.49 -9.25
C TRP A 140 -6.08 -10.10 -9.14
N TYR A 141 -5.32 -9.07 -8.78
CA TYR A 141 -5.84 -7.70 -8.74
C TYR A 141 -6.36 -7.23 -10.11
N LEU A 142 -5.61 -7.48 -11.18
CA LEU A 142 -6.02 -7.11 -12.55
C LEU A 142 -7.29 -7.84 -12.99
N GLN A 143 -7.44 -9.11 -12.60
CA GLN A 143 -8.63 -9.90 -12.92
C GLN A 143 -9.90 -9.40 -12.21
N ASN A 144 -9.77 -8.94 -10.97
CA ASN A 144 -10.93 -8.58 -10.14
C ASN A 144 -11.29 -7.10 -10.21
N TYR A 145 -10.31 -6.23 -10.45
CA TYR A 145 -10.48 -4.77 -10.39
C TYR A 145 -10.05 -4.04 -11.68
N GLY A 146 -9.62 -4.78 -12.71
CA GLY A 146 -9.31 -4.25 -14.03
C GLY A 146 -7.87 -3.73 -14.21
N PRO A 147 -7.52 -3.28 -15.42
CA PRO A 147 -6.15 -2.90 -15.79
C PRO A 147 -5.69 -1.55 -15.21
N GLU A 148 -6.49 -0.89 -14.38
CA GLU A 148 -6.20 0.44 -13.84
C GLU A 148 -5.98 0.44 -12.31
N VAL A 149 -6.09 -0.71 -11.66
CA VAL A 149 -5.79 -0.84 -10.23
C VAL A 149 -4.35 -0.38 -9.95
N ASN A 150 -4.13 0.43 -8.92
CA ASN A 150 -2.80 0.88 -8.53
C ASN A 150 -2.08 -0.25 -7.79
N LEU A 151 -0.91 -0.65 -8.27
CA LEU A 151 -0.13 -1.74 -7.69
C LEU A 151 1.31 -1.29 -7.42
N PHE A 152 1.83 -1.69 -6.27
CA PHE A 152 3.24 -1.60 -5.95
C PHE A 152 3.87 -2.97 -6.24
N VAL A 153 4.80 -3.02 -7.18
CA VAL A 153 5.38 -4.26 -7.71
C VAL A 153 6.90 -4.17 -7.77
N ASP A 154 7.57 -5.32 -7.83
CA ASP A 154 9.01 -5.32 -8.06
C ASP A 154 9.36 -4.82 -9.47
N HIS A 155 10.46 -4.09 -9.56
CA HIS A 155 10.94 -3.50 -10.81
C HIS A 155 11.17 -4.55 -11.93
N SER A 156 11.55 -5.79 -11.58
CA SER A 156 11.77 -6.85 -12.56
C SER A 156 10.47 -7.38 -13.19
N GLN A 157 9.31 -7.05 -12.62
CA GLN A 157 8.01 -7.57 -13.03
C GLN A 157 7.22 -6.60 -13.91
N ILE A 158 7.73 -5.39 -14.13
CA ILE A 158 7.02 -4.31 -14.85
C ILE A 158 6.59 -4.76 -16.26
N VAL A 159 7.44 -5.48 -17.00
CA VAL A 159 7.11 -5.95 -18.36
C VAL A 159 5.93 -6.92 -18.32
N GLN A 160 5.91 -7.85 -17.37
CA GLN A 160 4.82 -8.81 -17.23
C GLN A 160 3.51 -8.11 -16.85
N LEU A 161 3.56 -7.20 -15.87
CA LEU A 161 2.42 -6.41 -15.43
C LEU A 161 1.81 -5.63 -16.61
N GLU A 162 2.64 -4.91 -17.37
CA GLU A 162 2.18 -4.09 -18.48
C GLU A 162 1.59 -4.94 -19.61
N CYS A 163 2.20 -6.09 -19.93
CA CYS A 163 1.65 -6.97 -20.95
C CYS A 163 0.25 -7.50 -20.57
N ILE A 164 -0.02 -7.74 -19.28
CA ILE A 164 -1.36 -8.14 -18.83
C ILE A 164 -2.33 -6.96 -18.89
N ARG A 165 -1.93 -5.76 -18.44
CA ARG A 165 -2.77 -4.54 -18.51
C ARG A 165 -3.16 -4.21 -19.95
N SER A 166 -2.23 -4.38 -20.88
CA SER A 166 -2.43 -4.16 -22.32
C SER A 166 -3.09 -5.35 -23.05
N GLY A 167 -3.36 -6.47 -22.37
CA GLY A 167 -3.94 -7.67 -22.98
C GLY A 167 -3.02 -8.38 -23.98
N LEU A 168 -1.73 -8.08 -23.98
CA LEU A 168 -0.69 -8.58 -24.90
C LEU A 168 0.01 -9.84 -24.42
N TRP A 169 -0.14 -10.20 -23.14
CA TRP A 169 0.37 -11.43 -22.55
C TRP A 169 -0.54 -11.89 -21.43
N GLY A 170 -0.52 -13.19 -21.16
CA GLY A 170 -1.20 -13.75 -20.00
C GLY A 170 -1.29 -15.26 -20.08
N THR A 171 -1.56 -15.89 -18.93
CA THR A 171 -2.09 -17.26 -18.93
C THR A 171 -3.52 -17.26 -19.51
N LYS A 172 -4.11 -18.45 -19.66
CA LYS A 172 -5.52 -18.63 -20.06
C LYS A 172 -6.49 -17.72 -19.29
N SER A 173 -6.18 -17.38 -18.04
CA SER A 173 -7.08 -16.63 -17.17
C SER A 173 -7.04 -15.11 -17.37
N VAL A 174 -6.06 -14.59 -18.12
CA VAL A 174 -5.90 -13.13 -18.33
C VAL A 174 -5.69 -12.73 -19.80
N TRP A 175 -5.17 -13.60 -20.67
CA TRP A 175 -4.99 -13.27 -22.09
C TRP A 175 -6.30 -12.83 -22.75
N GLY A 176 -6.35 -11.57 -23.21
CA GLY A 176 -7.53 -10.97 -23.84
C GLY A 176 -8.76 -10.83 -22.91
N ARG A 177 -8.58 -10.89 -21.59
CA ARG A 177 -9.68 -10.87 -20.60
C ARG A 177 -9.63 -9.68 -19.64
N VAL A 178 -8.47 -9.04 -19.52
CA VAL A 178 -8.31 -7.78 -18.78
C VAL A 178 -8.39 -6.66 -19.81
N LEU A 179 -9.49 -5.91 -19.80
CA LEU A 179 -9.78 -4.88 -20.79
C LEU A 179 -10.30 -3.62 -20.09
N THR A 180 -10.10 -2.48 -20.73
CA THR A 180 -10.72 -1.21 -20.34
C THR A 180 -11.31 -0.54 -21.57
N TYR A 181 -12.43 0.15 -21.38
CA TYR A 181 -13.06 0.96 -22.42
C TYR A 181 -12.64 2.42 -22.20
N LYS A 182 -11.41 2.74 -22.60
CA LYS A 182 -10.91 4.12 -22.63
C LYS A 182 -11.08 4.67 -24.05
N GLU A 183 -11.48 5.93 -24.15
CA GLU A 183 -11.44 6.69 -25.41
C GLU A 183 -10.00 6.96 -25.87
#